data_AF-A0A3S0UDZ7-F1
#
_entry.id   AF-A0A3S0UDZ7-F1
#
_cell.length_a   1.000
_cell.length_b   1.000
_cell.length_c   1.000
_cell.angle_alpha   90.00
_cell.angle_beta   90.00
_cell.angle_gamma   90.00
#
_symmetry.space_group_name_H-M   'P 1'
#
loop_
_entity.id
_entity.type
_entity.pdbx_description
1 polymer ?
#
loop_
_entity_poly.entity_id
_entity_poly.type
_entity_poly.pdbx_seq_one_letter_code
_entity_poly.pdbx_strand_id
1 'polypeptide(L)'
;MKRFYSKTTEVTYLEGLHPEMPADSVEISDEVFMRVIANPDPSKVRSHDNKGFPVLIDRPAPTMEELAEPERRWRDAELSMTDRLVARHRDEVDDNSATTLAEDQYKGLQAYRSALRDWPEAKAFPDSAKRPGAPDWFSSLL
;
A
#
# COMPACT_ATOMS: atom_id res chain seq x y z
N MET A 1 -12.57 21.15 -33.60
CA MET A 1 -13.48 21.30 -32.44
C MET A 1 -12.61 21.62 -31.25
N LYS A 2 -12.84 22.75 -30.57
CA LYS A 2 -11.99 23.16 -29.45
C LYS A 2 -12.26 22.29 -28.21
N ARG A 3 -11.18 22.01 -27.48
CA ARG A 3 -11.17 21.23 -26.24
C ARG A 3 -10.80 22.14 -25.09
N PHE A 4 -11.50 21.97 -23.99
CA PHE A 4 -11.24 22.68 -22.74
C PHE A 4 -11.06 21.67 -21.62
N TYR A 5 -10.25 21.98 -20.64
CA TYR A 5 -10.01 21.13 -19.48
C TYR A 5 -10.28 21.93 -18.22
N SER A 6 -11.10 21.39 -17.31
CA SER A 6 -11.31 21.98 -15.98
C SER A 6 -10.48 21.21 -14.97
N LYS A 7 -9.68 21.94 -14.20
CA LYS A 7 -8.92 21.37 -13.07
C LYS A 7 -9.85 20.91 -11.95
N THR A 8 -10.95 21.63 -11.72
CA THR A 8 -11.90 21.35 -10.65
C THR A 8 -12.69 20.07 -10.88
N THR A 9 -13.12 19.82 -12.13
CA THR A 9 -13.87 18.59 -12.45
C THR A 9 -12.98 17.48 -12.97
N GLU A 10 -11.72 17.79 -13.27
CA GLU A 10 -10.73 16.89 -13.87
C GLU A 10 -11.13 16.29 -15.24
N VAL A 11 -12.08 16.92 -15.92
CA VAL A 11 -12.71 16.44 -17.15
C VAL A 11 -12.43 17.36 -18.35
N THR A 12 -12.47 16.78 -19.56
CA THR A 12 -12.40 17.53 -20.82
C THR A 12 -13.79 17.90 -21.33
N TYR A 13 -13.98 19.18 -21.64
CA TYR A 13 -15.16 19.75 -22.28
C TYR A 13 -14.89 20.04 -23.75
N LEU A 14 -15.94 19.96 -24.56
CA LEU A 14 -15.90 20.20 -26.00
C LEU A 14 -16.85 21.34 -26.34
N GLU A 15 -16.33 22.31 -27.09
CA GLU A 15 -17.11 23.44 -27.60
C GLU A 15 -18.27 22.96 -28.46
N GLY A 16 -19.47 23.45 -28.18
CA GLY A 16 -20.70 23.10 -28.89
C GLY A 16 -21.32 21.75 -28.51
N LEU A 17 -20.63 20.89 -27.74
CA LEU A 17 -21.20 19.65 -27.19
C LEU A 17 -21.72 19.85 -25.77
N HIS A 18 -20.96 20.58 -24.94
CA HIS A 18 -21.33 20.83 -23.56
C HIS A 18 -22.04 22.18 -23.45
N PRO A 19 -23.27 22.23 -22.88
CA PRO A 19 -24.06 23.47 -22.80
C PRO A 19 -23.48 24.48 -21.81
N GLU A 20 -22.77 24.00 -20.78
CA GLU A 20 -22.09 24.81 -19.78
C GLU A 20 -20.67 24.29 -19.60
N MET A 21 -19.73 25.21 -19.34
CA MET A 21 -18.35 24.90 -19.00
C MET A 21 -17.99 25.54 -17.65
N PRO A 22 -17.25 24.82 -16.78
CA PRO A 22 -16.71 25.40 -15.56
C PRO A 22 -15.89 26.68 -15.83
N ALA A 23 -15.94 27.65 -14.92
CA ALA A 23 -15.22 28.92 -15.07
C ALA A 23 -13.69 28.75 -15.08
N ASP A 24 -13.18 27.64 -14.54
CA ASP A 24 -11.75 27.29 -14.53
C ASP A 24 -11.33 26.48 -15.76
N SER A 25 -12.19 26.36 -16.77
CA SER A 25 -11.89 25.63 -18.00
C SER A 25 -10.85 26.37 -18.84
N VAL A 26 -9.74 25.71 -19.13
CA VAL A 26 -8.67 26.21 -20.00
C VAL A 26 -8.67 25.50 -21.35
N GLU A 27 -8.53 26.24 -22.45
CA GLU A 27 -8.41 25.64 -23.79
C GLU A 27 -7.12 24.83 -23.88
N ILE A 28 -7.20 23.56 -24.29
CA ILE A 28 -6.06 22.66 -24.47
C ILE A 28 -5.93 22.24 -25.94
N SER A 29 -4.69 22.04 -26.39
CA SER A 29 -4.44 21.54 -27.74
C SER A 29 -4.75 20.04 -27.85
N ASP A 30 -4.98 19.57 -29.07
CA ASP A 30 -5.15 18.14 -29.35
C ASP A 30 -3.91 17.33 -28.95
N GLU A 31 -2.71 17.90 -29.06
CA GLU A 31 -1.48 17.26 -28.60
C GLU A 31 -1.48 17.07 -27.07
N VAL A 32 -1.86 18.08 -26.30
CA VAL A 32 -1.96 17.99 -24.84
C VAL A 32 -3.02 16.96 -24.44
N PHE A 33 -4.19 17.00 -25.10
CA PHE A 33 -5.25 16.01 -24.87
C PHE A 33 -4.75 14.59 -25.15
N MET A 34 -4.10 14.37 -26.30
CA MET A 34 -3.59 13.04 -26.65
C MET A 34 -2.52 12.57 -25.68
N ARG A 35 -1.53 13.41 -25.36
CA ARG A 35 -0.39 13.03 -24.53
C ARG A 35 -0.76 12.84 -23.06
N VAL A 36 -1.68 13.64 -22.52
CA VAL A 36 -1.97 13.65 -21.08
C VAL A 36 -3.25 12.88 -20.75
N ILE A 37 -4.27 12.93 -21.62
CA ILE A 37 -5.63 12.46 -21.32
C ILE A 37 -6.01 11.20 -22.11
N ALA A 38 -5.78 11.15 -23.42
CA ALA A 38 -6.19 10.00 -24.22
C ALA A 38 -5.16 8.85 -24.20
N ASN A 39 -3.87 9.19 -24.16
CA ASN A 39 -2.76 8.25 -24.21
C ASN A 39 -1.64 8.68 -23.25
N PRO A 40 -1.90 8.69 -21.92
CA PRO A 40 -0.90 9.05 -20.93
C PRO A 40 0.24 8.03 -20.88
N ASP A 41 1.44 8.49 -20.56
CA ASP A 41 2.52 7.61 -20.12
C ASP A 41 2.07 6.85 -18.85
N PRO A 42 2.04 5.50 -18.86
CA PRO A 42 1.57 4.71 -17.71
C PRO A 42 2.47 4.81 -16.48
N SER A 43 3.72 5.30 -16.63
CA SER A 43 4.65 5.51 -15.52
C SER A 43 4.42 6.81 -14.75
N LYS A 44 3.63 7.73 -15.31
CA LYS A 44 3.38 9.06 -14.74
C LYS A 44 1.96 9.18 -14.20
N VAL A 45 1.73 10.20 -13.37
CA VAL A 45 0.40 10.55 -12.87
C VAL A 45 -0.04 11.89 -13.42
N ARG A 46 -1.36 12.05 -13.64
CA ARG A 46 -1.93 13.32 -14.06
C ARG A 46 -1.95 14.30 -12.88
N SER A 47 -1.64 15.54 -13.18
CA SER A 47 -1.72 16.66 -12.26
C SER A 47 -1.99 17.95 -13.06
N HIS A 48 -1.87 19.10 -12.40
CA HIS A 48 -2.18 20.40 -12.98
C HIS A 48 -1.08 21.40 -12.65
N ASP A 49 -0.72 22.22 -13.64
CA ASP A 49 0.16 23.35 -13.39
C ASP A 49 -0.57 24.51 -12.69
N ASN A 50 0.14 25.62 -12.47
CA ASN A 50 -0.41 26.82 -11.83
C ASN A 50 -1.44 27.57 -12.70
N LYS A 51 -1.56 27.23 -13.98
CA LYS A 51 -2.51 27.81 -14.93
C LYS A 51 -3.73 26.90 -15.15
N GLY A 52 -3.78 25.72 -14.53
CA GLY A 52 -4.87 24.76 -14.66
C GLY A 52 -4.72 23.81 -15.86
N PHE A 53 -3.59 23.81 -16.55
CA PHE A 53 -3.35 22.87 -17.64
C PHE A 53 -3.05 21.48 -17.10
N PRO A 54 -3.59 20.42 -17.74
CA PRO A 54 -3.28 19.05 -17.37
C PRO A 54 -1.84 18.72 -17.78
N VAL A 55 -1.08 18.16 -16.85
CA VAL A 55 0.31 17.74 -17.05
C VAL A 55 0.53 16.33 -16.50
N LEU A 56 1.55 15.65 -17.01
CA LEU A 56 2.04 14.40 -16.43
C LEU A 56 3.25 14.69 -15.57
N ILE A 57 3.19 14.29 -14.31
CA ILE A 57 4.30 14.37 -13.36
C ILE A 57 4.74 12.97 -12.97
N ASP A 58 5.97 12.86 -12.47
CA ASP A 58 6.41 11.61 -11.86
C ASP A 58 5.57 11.33 -10.62
N ARG A 59 5.28 10.04 -10.37
CA ARG A 59 4.51 9.65 -9.18
C ARG A 59 5.29 10.14 -7.96
N PRO A 60 4.68 10.96 -7.08
CA PRO A 60 5.35 11.38 -5.86
C PRO A 60 5.72 10.13 -5.06
N ALA A 61 6.85 10.20 -4.36
CA ALA A 61 7.22 9.14 -3.42
C ALA A 61 6.07 8.95 -2.42
N PRO A 62 5.72 7.69 -2.09
CA PRO A 62 4.68 7.43 -1.12
C PRO A 62 5.05 8.09 0.23
N THR A 63 4.04 8.60 0.90
CA THR A 63 4.17 9.11 2.26
C THR A 63 4.54 7.98 3.22
N MET A 64 5.07 8.33 4.38
CA MET A 64 5.36 7.35 5.44
C MET A 64 4.11 6.56 5.84
N GLU A 65 2.93 7.18 5.82
CA GLU A 65 1.68 6.51 6.17
C GLU A 65 1.22 5.53 5.08
N GLU A 66 1.39 5.88 3.80
CA GLU A 66 1.11 4.98 2.67
C GLU A 66 2.06 3.77 2.66
N LEU A 67 3.29 3.94 3.13
CA LEU A 67 4.24 2.84 3.34
C LEU A 67 3.93 2.01 4.60
N ALA A 68 3.42 2.65 5.65
CA ALA A 68 3.12 2.01 6.93
C ALA A 68 1.97 1.00 6.84
N GLU A 69 0.94 1.30 6.06
CA GLU A 69 -0.26 0.48 6.00
C GLU A 69 -0.02 -0.95 5.44
N PRO A 70 0.72 -1.14 4.33
CA PRO A 70 1.18 -2.46 3.91
C PRO A 70 1.96 -3.24 4.98
N GLU A 71 2.81 -2.55 5.76
CA GLU A 71 3.62 -3.20 6.80
C GLU A 71 2.79 -3.66 8.01
N ARG A 72 1.79 -2.87 8.42
CA ARG A 72 0.82 -3.29 9.46
C ARG A 72 0.01 -4.49 9.00
N ARG A 73 -0.46 -4.47 7.74
CA ARG A 73 -1.17 -5.62 7.14
C ARG A 73 -0.29 -6.87 7.06
N TRP A 74 0.98 -6.72 6.70
CA TRP A 74 1.94 -7.83 6.71
C TRP A 74 2.14 -8.40 8.12
N ARG A 75 2.39 -7.55 9.12
CA ARG A 75 2.48 -7.95 10.54
C ARG A 75 1.24 -8.75 10.96
N ASP A 76 0.04 -8.25 10.65
CA ASP A 76 -1.21 -8.90 11.04
C ASP A 76 -1.38 -10.27 10.37
N ALA A 77 -0.96 -10.40 9.12
CA ALA A 77 -0.95 -11.70 8.43
C ALA A 77 0.01 -12.70 9.11
N GLU A 78 1.23 -12.28 9.47
CA GLU A 78 2.21 -13.14 10.15
C GLU A 78 1.71 -13.58 11.54
N LEU A 79 1.08 -12.67 12.30
CA LEU A 79 0.46 -13.00 13.58
C LEU A 79 -0.69 -13.99 13.39
N SER A 80 -1.58 -13.75 12.42
CA SER A 80 -2.71 -14.64 12.15
C SER A 80 -2.27 -16.05 11.73
N MET A 81 -1.24 -16.15 10.89
CA MET A 81 -0.66 -17.43 10.45
C MET A 81 -0.13 -18.26 11.62
N THR A 82 0.33 -17.60 12.69
CA THR A 82 0.94 -18.25 13.87
C THR A 82 -0.05 -18.54 14.99
N ASP A 83 -1.26 -18.00 14.97
CA ASP A 83 -2.22 -18.12 16.07
C ASP A 83 -2.59 -19.58 16.36
N ARG A 84 -2.80 -20.41 15.32
CA ARG A 84 -3.14 -21.83 15.49
C ARG A 84 -2.06 -22.63 16.20
N LEU A 85 -0.79 -22.29 15.97
CA LEU A 85 0.35 -22.99 16.57
C LEU A 85 0.47 -22.64 18.05
N VAL A 86 0.22 -21.38 18.41
CA VAL A 86 0.21 -20.93 19.81
C VAL A 86 -0.96 -21.53 20.56
N ALA A 87 -2.17 -21.51 20.00
CA ALA A 87 -3.36 -22.10 20.61
C ALA A 87 -3.14 -23.59 20.87
N ARG A 88 -2.74 -24.36 19.84
CA ARG A 88 -2.46 -25.80 19.97
C ARG A 88 -1.43 -26.10 21.06
N HIS A 89 -0.31 -25.36 21.10
CA HIS A 89 0.71 -25.62 22.10
C HIS A 89 0.20 -25.38 23.53
N ARG A 90 -0.66 -24.38 23.73
CA ARG A 90 -1.29 -24.13 25.04
C ARG A 90 -2.25 -25.26 25.41
N ASP A 91 -3.11 -25.68 24.48
CA ASP A 91 -4.04 -26.78 24.70
C ASP A 91 -3.29 -28.08 25.06
N GLU A 92 -2.19 -28.39 24.35
CA GLU A 92 -1.34 -29.57 24.62
C GLU A 92 -0.70 -29.51 26.01
N VAL A 93 -0.25 -28.34 26.46
CA VAL A 93 0.32 -28.15 27.79
C VAL A 93 -0.74 -28.28 28.88
N ASP A 94 -1.90 -27.66 28.69
CA ASP A 94 -3.01 -27.68 29.66
C ASP A 94 -3.55 -29.11 29.85
N ASP A 95 -3.57 -29.91 28.78
CA ASP A 95 -3.98 -31.32 28.79
C ASP A 95 -2.85 -32.29 29.23
N ASN A 96 -1.66 -31.78 29.60
CA ASN A 96 -0.44 -32.57 29.86
C ASN A 96 -0.11 -33.58 28.73
N SER A 97 -0.42 -33.23 27.49
CA SER A 97 -0.09 -34.01 26.29
C SER A 97 1.33 -33.74 25.82
N ALA A 98 1.87 -34.63 24.99
CA ALA A 98 3.13 -34.37 24.29
C ALA A 98 2.93 -33.20 23.30
N THR A 99 3.80 -32.19 23.37
CA THR A 99 3.66 -30.99 22.54
C THR A 99 4.14 -31.24 21.11
N THR A 100 3.42 -30.69 20.12
CA THR A 100 3.81 -30.74 18.70
C THR A 100 5.08 -29.92 18.45
N LEU A 101 5.23 -28.79 19.16
CA LEU A 101 6.43 -27.96 19.13
C LEU A 101 7.36 -28.32 20.28
N ALA A 102 8.66 -28.39 20.00
CA ALA A 102 9.67 -28.42 21.05
C ALA A 102 9.66 -27.10 21.83
N GLU A 103 10.09 -27.13 23.10
CA GLU A 103 10.11 -25.95 23.97
C GLU A 103 10.88 -24.78 23.35
N ASP A 104 12.04 -25.05 22.75
CA ASP A 104 12.86 -24.02 22.09
C ASP A 104 12.18 -23.43 20.85
N GLN A 105 11.42 -24.25 20.09
CA GLN A 105 10.63 -23.77 18.96
C GLN A 105 9.48 -22.88 19.43
N TYR A 106 8.79 -23.27 20.50
CA TYR A 106 7.72 -22.44 21.06
C TYR A 106 8.25 -21.11 21.62
N LYS A 107 9.39 -21.11 22.32
CA LYS A 107 10.07 -19.87 22.76
C LYS A 107 10.46 -18.99 21.58
N GLY A 108 11.02 -19.59 20.53
CA GLY A 108 11.35 -18.89 19.29
C GLY A 108 10.11 -18.27 18.61
N LEU A 109 8.99 -19.00 18.58
CA LEU A 109 7.72 -18.51 18.07
C LEU A 109 7.22 -17.29 18.85
N GLN A 110 7.26 -17.36 20.18
CA GLN A 110 6.83 -16.25 21.05
C GLN A 110 7.74 -15.03 20.89
N ALA A 111 9.05 -15.23 20.76
CA ALA A 111 10.00 -14.15 20.49
C ALA A 111 9.71 -13.47 19.14
N TYR A 112 9.52 -14.26 18.08
CA TYR A 112 9.15 -13.74 16.75
C TYR A 112 7.85 -12.94 16.78
N ARG A 113 6.79 -13.50 17.39
CA ARG A 113 5.49 -12.82 17.55
C ARG A 113 5.58 -11.54 18.39
N SER A 114 6.51 -11.48 19.34
CA SER A 114 6.76 -10.26 20.11
C SER A 114 7.42 -9.19 19.24
N ALA A 115 8.46 -9.56 18.48
CA ALA A 115 9.11 -8.65 17.54
C ALA A 115 8.15 -8.11 16.48
N LEU A 116 7.19 -8.92 16.01
CA LEU A 116 6.12 -8.47 15.11
C LEU A 116 5.21 -7.43 15.77
N ARG A 117 4.82 -7.61 17.03
CA ARG A 117 3.98 -6.64 17.76
C ARG A 117 4.71 -5.32 17.98
N ASP A 118 6.02 -5.36 18.21
CA ASP A 118 6.86 -4.18 18.42
C ASP A 118 7.27 -3.49 17.11
N TRP A 119 7.09 -4.16 15.95
CA TRP A 119 7.48 -3.66 14.63
C TRP A 119 6.97 -2.25 14.28
N PRO A 120 5.68 -1.90 14.51
CA PRO A 120 5.17 -0.56 14.21
C PRO A 120 5.79 0.56 15.05
N GLU A 121 6.38 0.22 16.20
CA GLU A 121 7.04 1.17 17.10
C GLU A 121 8.55 1.26 16.83
N ALA A 122 9.09 0.39 15.97
CA ALA A 122 10.49 0.38 15.64
C ALA A 122 10.89 1.63 14.85
N LYS A 123 12.07 2.19 15.15
CA LYS A 123 12.62 3.35 14.41
C LYS A 123 12.81 3.10 12.91
N ALA A 124 12.96 1.83 12.53
CA ALA A 124 13.13 1.41 11.15
C ALA A 124 11.80 1.23 10.41
N PHE A 125 10.66 1.29 11.09
CA PHE A 125 9.36 1.21 10.45
C PHE A 125 9.15 2.42 9.52
N PRO A 126 8.63 2.26 8.29
CA PRO A 126 8.07 1.04 7.66
C PRO A 126 9.02 0.33 6.67
N ASP A 127 10.33 0.30 6.91
CA ASP A 127 11.29 -0.33 5.99
C ASP A 127 11.14 -1.86 5.96
N SER A 128 10.62 -2.38 4.85
CA SER A 128 10.44 -3.83 4.64
C SER A 128 11.74 -4.65 4.76
N ALA A 129 12.91 -4.07 4.48
CA ALA A 129 14.20 -4.74 4.64
C ALA A 129 14.60 -4.93 6.12
N LYS A 130 13.87 -4.30 7.04
CA LYS A 130 14.11 -4.35 8.49
C LYS A 130 13.03 -5.11 9.25
N ARG A 131 12.13 -5.79 8.53
CA ARG A 131 11.14 -6.68 9.12
C ARG A 131 11.79 -7.71 10.05
N PRO A 132 11.12 -8.06 11.16
CA PRO A 132 11.51 -9.22 11.96
C PRO A 132 11.60 -10.47 11.07
N GLY A 133 12.71 -11.18 11.15
CA GLY A 133 12.91 -12.43 10.40
C GLY A 133 12.20 -13.60 11.07
N ALA A 134 11.49 -14.40 10.28
CA ALA A 134 10.92 -15.65 10.76
C ALA A 134 12.04 -16.67 11.08
N PRO A 135 11.89 -17.52 12.11
CA PRO A 135 12.83 -18.59 12.38
C PRO A 135 12.93 -19.59 11.22
N ASP A 136 14.10 -20.17 10.96
CA ASP A 136 14.33 -21.06 9.80
C ASP A 136 13.44 -22.31 9.80
N TRP A 137 13.09 -22.83 10.97
CA TRP A 137 12.20 -23.99 11.11
C TRP A 137 10.73 -23.65 10.83
N PHE A 138 10.36 -22.36 10.76
CA PHE A 138 8.99 -21.89 10.69
C PHE A 138 8.26 -22.32 9.42
N SER A 139 8.96 -22.32 8.27
CA SER A 139 8.40 -22.75 6.99
C SER A 139 8.00 -24.23 6.95
N SER A 140 8.52 -25.05 7.88
CA SER A 140 8.19 -26.48 7.95
C SER A 140 6.89 -26.79 8.70
N LEU A 141 6.28 -25.78 9.35
CA LEU A 141 5.11 -25.95 10.23
C LEU A 141 3.82 -25.31 9.69
N LEU A 142 3.95 -24.47 8.66
CA LEU A 142 2.85 -23.74 8.04
C LEU A 142 2.00 -24.63 7.12
#